data_AF-A0A932ZT96-F1
#
_entry.id   AF-A0A932ZT96-F1
#
_cell.length_a   1.000
_cell.length_b   1.000
_cell.length_c   1.000
_cell.angle_alpha   90.00
_cell.angle_beta   90.00
_cell.angle_gamma   90.00
#
_symmetry.space_group_name_H-M   'P 1'
#
loop_
_entity.id
_entity.type
_entity.pdbx_description
1 polymer ?
#
loop_
_entity_poly.entity_id
_entity_poly.type
_entity_poly.pdbx_seq_one_letter_code
_entity_poly.pdbx_strand_id
1 'polypeptide(L)'
;VPECPVEAILEASAVPDAWKPYIELNAKESAKNAKINKKVDPLPTAEAKKAKIDASKDPDIERKKAEEAEAKARAEKAKAWEAKRAKYRPYLRDMRAKRETVLSQTEARTERDRRYGRAYRLLPRENGLTVEMELARTVPDHWLKTRLGVADPMPPYRTQATLASPTRLIVEGWLEDRSLDPLIGVVGAFPPRFRREIDLPCPVRNVQSRYRASDRVLELTLEE
;
A
#
# COMPACT_ATOMS: atom_id res chain seq x y z
N VAL A 1 -50.81 -2.46 56.04
CA VAL A 1 -51.05 -2.04 54.64
C VAL A 1 -52.46 -1.47 54.64
N PRO A 2 -52.68 -0.21 54.21
CA PRO A 2 -54.04 0.32 54.12
C PRO A 2 -54.83 -0.58 53.16
N GLU A 3 -55.94 -1.13 53.66
CA GLU A 3 -56.80 -2.01 52.86
C GLU A 3 -57.34 -1.21 51.67
N CYS A 4 -57.31 -1.82 50.48
CA CYS A 4 -57.71 -1.14 49.26
C CYS A 4 -59.19 -0.75 49.39
N PRO A 5 -59.55 0.54 49.22
CA PRO A 5 -60.93 0.98 49.46
C PRO A 5 -61.86 0.28 48.47
N VAL A 6 -62.79 -0.52 48.99
CA VAL A 6 -63.73 -1.32 48.19
C VAL A 6 -64.62 -0.42 47.33
N GLU A 7 -64.84 0.83 47.76
CA GLU A 7 -65.55 1.87 47.02
C GLU A 7 -64.88 2.27 45.70
N ALA A 8 -63.60 1.92 45.49
CA ALA A 8 -62.88 2.19 44.25
C ALA A 8 -63.12 1.15 43.14
N ILE A 9 -63.82 0.04 43.43
CA ILE A 9 -64.19 -0.98 42.44
C ILE A 9 -65.64 -0.73 42.03
N LEU A 10 -65.83 -0.01 40.92
CA LEU A 10 -67.14 0.28 40.38
C LEU A 10 -67.54 -0.75 39.32
N GLU A 11 -68.83 -1.12 39.32
CA GLU A 11 -69.42 -1.86 38.20
C GLU A 11 -69.42 -0.97 36.95
N ALA A 12 -69.30 -1.57 35.76
CA ALA A 12 -69.13 -0.83 34.51
C ALA A 12 -70.24 0.21 34.23
N SER A 13 -71.45 -0.02 34.74
CA SER A 13 -72.60 0.91 34.65
C SER A 13 -72.50 2.11 35.58
N ALA A 14 -71.72 2.01 36.66
CA ALA A 14 -71.54 3.03 37.68
C ALA A 14 -70.25 3.85 37.50
N VAL A 15 -69.47 3.58 36.45
CA VAL A 15 -68.24 4.33 36.12
C VAL A 15 -68.63 5.74 35.64
N PRO A 16 -68.09 6.82 36.27
CA PRO A 16 -68.35 8.18 35.84
C PRO A 16 -68.00 8.43 34.37
N ASP A 17 -68.73 9.32 33.69
CA ASP A 17 -68.59 9.57 32.26
C ASP A 17 -67.14 9.90 31.84
N ALA A 18 -66.41 10.62 32.69
CA ALA A 18 -65.02 10.98 32.47
C ALA A 18 -64.09 9.76 32.31
N TRP A 19 -64.47 8.59 32.85
CA TRP A 19 -63.63 7.39 32.87
C TRP A 19 -64.12 6.28 31.94
N LYS A 20 -65.28 6.46 31.30
CA LYS A 20 -65.80 5.52 30.29
C LYS A 20 -64.79 5.16 29.18
N PRO A 21 -63.93 6.09 28.68
CA PRO A 21 -62.91 5.72 27.68
C PRO A 21 -61.91 4.66 28.17
N TYR A 22 -61.65 4.57 29.48
CA TYR A 22 -60.73 3.58 30.04
C TYR A 22 -61.32 2.17 30.06
N ILE A 23 -62.65 2.01 29.98
CA ILE A 23 -63.28 0.70 29.88
C ILE A 23 -62.86 0.03 28.57
N GLU A 24 -62.95 0.77 27.46
CA GLU A 24 -62.52 0.29 26.15
C GLU A 24 -61.00 0.03 26.09
N LEU A 25 -60.20 0.94 26.69
CA LEU A 25 -58.76 0.75 26.78
C LEU A 25 -58.39 -0.50 27.58
N ASN A 26 -59.02 -0.71 28.74
CA ASN A 26 -58.78 -1.87 29.59
C ASN A 26 -59.22 -3.16 28.90
N ALA A 27 -60.35 -3.17 28.20
CA ALA A 27 -60.78 -4.31 27.39
C ALA A 27 -59.76 -4.64 26.29
N LYS A 28 -59.24 -3.61 25.61
CA LYS A 28 -58.24 -3.76 24.55
C LYS A 28 -56.88 -4.26 25.07
N GLU A 29 -56.39 -3.69 26.17
CA GLU A 29 -55.08 -4.08 26.73
C GLU A 29 -55.16 -5.43 27.47
N SER A 30 -56.27 -5.72 28.17
CA SER A 30 -56.45 -7.02 28.82
C SER A 30 -56.53 -8.18 27.82
N ALA A 31 -57.10 -7.96 26.62
CA ALA A 31 -57.11 -8.95 25.55
C ALA A 31 -55.70 -9.32 25.05
N LYS A 32 -54.71 -8.44 25.20
CA LYS A 32 -53.31 -8.71 24.85
C LYS A 32 -52.57 -9.52 25.91
N ASN A 33 -53.07 -9.53 27.13
CA ASN A 33 -52.45 -10.25 28.23
C ASN A 33 -52.86 -11.72 28.19
N ALA A 34 -51.89 -12.61 28.44
CA ALA A 34 -52.17 -14.03 28.50
C ALA A 34 -53.13 -14.32 29.66
N LYS A 35 -54.21 -15.07 29.37
CA LYS A 35 -55.13 -15.54 30.41
C LYS A 35 -54.40 -16.56 31.31
N ILE A 36 -54.04 -16.15 32.53
CA ILE A 36 -53.33 -16.99 33.50
C ILE A 36 -54.36 -17.91 34.17
N ASN A 37 -54.71 -18.99 33.47
CA ASN A 37 -55.75 -19.93 33.92
C ASN A 37 -55.17 -21.12 34.71
N LYS A 38 -53.85 -21.15 34.89
CA LYS A 38 -53.13 -22.24 35.55
C LYS A 38 -52.38 -21.67 36.74
N LYS A 39 -52.48 -22.37 37.88
CA LYS A 39 -51.65 -22.08 39.04
C LYS A 39 -50.20 -22.35 38.64
N VAL A 40 -49.40 -21.30 38.61
CA VAL A 40 -47.95 -21.38 38.39
C VAL A 40 -47.27 -21.41 39.75
N ASP A 41 -46.10 -22.04 39.84
CA ASP A 41 -45.31 -22.03 41.05
C ASP A 41 -45.01 -20.59 41.48
N PRO A 42 -45.00 -20.32 42.81
CA PRO A 42 -44.68 -19.00 43.31
C PRO A 42 -43.32 -18.55 42.78
N LEU A 43 -43.20 -17.25 42.51
CA LEU A 43 -41.93 -16.68 42.11
C LEU A 43 -40.84 -17.08 43.11
N PRO A 44 -39.61 -17.37 42.65
CA PRO A 44 -38.53 -17.77 43.54
C PRO A 44 -38.32 -16.73 44.64
N THR A 45 -38.04 -17.20 45.84
CA THR A 45 -37.77 -16.35 47.00
C THR A 45 -36.62 -15.38 46.71
N ALA A 46 -36.60 -14.24 47.41
CA ALA A 46 -35.54 -13.24 47.25
C ALA A 46 -34.14 -13.85 47.43
N GLU A 47 -34.00 -14.81 48.35
CA GLU A 47 -32.74 -15.53 48.60
C GLU A 47 -32.36 -16.47 47.46
N ALA A 48 -33.33 -17.20 46.89
CA ALA A 48 -33.09 -18.05 45.72
C ALA A 48 -32.72 -17.22 44.48
N LYS A 49 -33.28 -16.01 44.33
CA LYS A 49 -32.85 -15.05 43.30
C LYS A 49 -31.43 -14.54 43.58
N LYS A 50 -31.11 -14.22 44.82
CA LYS A 50 -29.78 -13.72 45.21
C LYS A 50 -28.69 -14.77 44.98
N ALA A 51 -28.92 -16.03 45.37
CA ALA A 51 -28.00 -17.13 45.11
C ALA A 51 -27.75 -17.37 43.62
N LYS A 52 -28.78 -17.23 42.77
CA LYS A 52 -28.59 -17.31 41.30
C LYS A 52 -27.79 -16.13 40.75
N ILE A 53 -28.00 -14.93 41.29
CA ILE A 53 -27.24 -13.74 40.92
C ILE A 53 -25.77 -13.90 41.34
N ASP A 54 -25.52 -14.41 42.54
CA ASP A 54 -24.17 -14.58 43.07
C ASP A 54 -23.43 -15.71 42.35
N ALA A 55 -24.10 -16.83 42.03
CA ALA A 55 -23.56 -17.89 41.18
C ALA A 55 -23.27 -17.43 39.75
N SER A 56 -24.03 -16.45 39.22
CA SER A 56 -23.78 -15.88 37.89
C SER A 56 -22.59 -14.93 37.83
N LYS A 57 -22.08 -14.49 39.00
CA LYS A 57 -20.90 -13.61 39.16
C LYS A 57 -19.62 -14.38 39.47
N ASP A 58 -19.62 -15.71 39.33
CA ASP A 58 -18.41 -16.50 39.46
C ASP A 58 -17.32 -15.95 38.48
N PRO A 59 -16.15 -15.52 39.00
CA PRO A 59 -15.12 -14.90 38.17
C PRO A 59 -14.62 -15.80 37.04
N ASP A 60 -14.69 -17.13 37.18
CA ASP A 60 -14.32 -18.05 36.09
C ASP A 60 -15.38 -18.11 34.98
N ILE A 61 -16.65 -17.94 35.32
CA ILE A 61 -17.74 -17.84 34.34
C ILE A 61 -17.63 -16.51 33.57
N GLU A 62 -17.34 -15.42 34.27
CA GLU A 62 -17.14 -14.11 33.65
C GLU A 62 -15.87 -14.06 32.78
N ARG A 63 -14.77 -14.70 33.18
CA ARG A 63 -13.57 -14.82 32.33
C ARG A 63 -13.86 -15.60 31.05
N LYS A 64 -14.56 -16.74 31.15
CA LYS A 64 -14.94 -17.54 29.97
C LYS A 64 -15.85 -16.77 29.02
N LYS A 65 -16.85 -16.04 29.55
CA LYS A 65 -17.70 -15.17 28.74
C LYS A 65 -16.91 -14.05 28.06
N ALA A 66 -15.92 -13.47 28.75
CA ALA A 66 -15.06 -12.43 28.19
C ALA A 66 -14.14 -12.97 27.07
N GLU A 67 -13.53 -14.15 27.26
CA GLU A 67 -12.73 -14.83 26.24
C GLU A 67 -13.58 -15.20 25.01
N GLU A 68 -14.79 -15.72 25.22
CA GLU A 68 -15.73 -16.06 24.15
C GLU A 68 -16.20 -14.81 23.40
N ALA A 69 -16.47 -13.70 24.12
CA ALA A 69 -16.80 -12.42 23.52
C ALA A 69 -15.62 -11.84 22.70
N GLU A 70 -14.39 -11.95 23.19
CA GLU A 70 -13.21 -11.50 22.46
C GLU A 70 -12.96 -12.36 21.21
N ALA A 71 -13.11 -13.68 21.32
CA ALA A 71 -13.02 -14.60 20.19
C ALA A 71 -14.07 -14.28 19.13
N LYS A 72 -15.31 -14.01 19.54
CA LYS A 72 -16.39 -13.59 18.64
C LYS A 72 -16.09 -12.25 17.99
N ALA A 73 -15.58 -11.27 18.73
CA ALA A 73 -15.19 -9.97 18.19
C ALA A 73 -14.02 -10.08 17.19
N ARG A 74 -13.03 -10.95 17.44
CA ARG A 74 -11.94 -11.24 16.49
C ARG A 74 -12.47 -11.93 15.23
N ALA A 75 -13.40 -12.87 15.36
CA ALA A 75 -14.03 -13.55 14.23
C ALA A 75 -14.88 -12.58 13.37
N GLU A 76 -15.62 -11.66 13.99
CA GLU A 76 -16.37 -10.62 13.28
C GLU A 76 -15.44 -9.63 12.59
N LYS A 77 -14.35 -9.19 13.25
CA LYS A 77 -13.33 -8.36 12.61
C LYS A 77 -12.67 -9.07 11.43
N ALA A 78 -12.39 -10.36 11.54
CA ALA A 78 -11.82 -11.16 10.44
C ALA A 78 -12.80 -11.26 9.27
N LYS A 79 -14.09 -11.56 9.52
CA LYS A 79 -15.15 -11.56 8.49
C LYS A 79 -15.30 -10.20 7.82
N ALA A 80 -15.30 -9.11 8.61
CA ALA A 80 -15.37 -7.75 8.09
C ALA A 80 -14.13 -7.39 7.24
N TRP A 81 -12.95 -7.85 7.64
CA TRP A 81 -11.71 -7.68 6.88
C TRP A 81 -11.72 -8.48 5.58
N GLU A 82 -12.20 -9.73 5.60
CA GLU A 82 -12.39 -10.54 4.40
C GLU A 82 -13.41 -9.94 3.44
N ALA A 83 -14.54 -9.43 3.94
CA ALA A 83 -15.54 -8.74 3.14
C ALA A 83 -14.97 -7.48 2.47
N LYS A 84 -14.19 -6.67 3.22
CA LYS A 84 -13.44 -5.54 2.65
C LYS A 84 -12.45 -6.03 1.58
N ARG A 85 -11.65 -7.04 1.88
CA ARG A 85 -10.65 -7.59 0.94
C ARG A 85 -11.30 -8.18 -0.31
N ALA A 86 -12.48 -8.79 -0.20
CA ALA A 86 -13.27 -9.29 -1.33
C ALA A 86 -13.78 -8.13 -2.20
N LYS A 87 -14.31 -7.07 -1.58
CA LYS A 87 -14.73 -5.83 -2.27
C LYS A 87 -13.58 -5.20 -3.08
N TYR A 88 -12.37 -5.16 -2.50
CA TYR A 88 -11.19 -4.58 -3.16
C TYR A 88 -10.38 -5.59 -3.98
N ARG A 89 -10.75 -6.88 -4.02
CA ARG A 89 -10.00 -7.92 -4.72
C ARG A 89 -9.81 -7.63 -6.22
N PRO A 90 -10.83 -7.17 -6.97
CA PRO A 90 -10.66 -6.82 -8.38
C PRO A 90 -9.71 -5.62 -8.57
N TYR A 91 -9.87 -4.59 -7.73
CA TYR A 91 -9.02 -3.40 -7.74
C TYR A 91 -7.56 -3.73 -7.41
N LEU A 92 -7.30 -4.58 -6.41
CA LEU A 92 -5.94 -5.02 -6.05
C LEU A 92 -5.31 -5.91 -7.13
N ARG A 93 -6.12 -6.69 -7.86
CA ARG A 93 -5.65 -7.48 -9.01
C ARG A 93 -5.28 -6.58 -10.18
N ASP A 94 -6.10 -5.58 -10.49
CA ASP A 94 -5.81 -4.56 -11.51
C ASP A 94 -4.59 -3.72 -11.13
N MET A 95 -4.47 -3.30 -9.87
CA MET A 95 -3.27 -2.62 -9.35
C MET A 95 -2.01 -3.48 -9.44
N ARG A 96 -2.09 -4.78 -9.14
CA ARG A 96 -0.96 -5.70 -9.30
C ARG A 96 -0.59 -5.86 -10.76
N ALA A 97 -1.57 -6.07 -11.65
CA ALA A 97 -1.33 -6.17 -13.08
C ALA A 97 -0.70 -4.88 -13.62
N LYS A 98 -1.24 -3.71 -13.27
CA LYS A 98 -0.65 -2.41 -13.61
C LYS A 98 0.76 -2.25 -13.06
N ARG A 99 1.00 -2.64 -11.80
CA ARG A 99 2.34 -2.61 -11.20
C ARG A 99 3.29 -3.56 -11.92
N GLU A 100 2.84 -4.73 -12.31
CA GLU A 100 3.61 -5.73 -13.04
C GLU A 100 3.90 -5.29 -14.48
N THR A 101 2.93 -4.63 -15.14
CA THR A 101 3.11 -3.95 -16.43
C THR A 101 4.07 -2.76 -16.33
N VAL A 102 3.97 -1.94 -15.28
CA VAL A 102 4.89 -0.83 -15.03
C VAL A 102 6.28 -1.37 -14.72
N LEU A 103 6.40 -2.44 -13.94
CA LEU A 103 7.67 -3.12 -13.64
C LEU A 103 8.26 -3.79 -14.89
N SER A 104 7.44 -4.36 -15.77
CA SER A 104 7.88 -4.92 -17.05
C SER A 104 8.24 -3.83 -18.08
N GLN A 105 7.67 -2.63 -17.94
CA GLN A 105 8.04 -1.41 -18.68
C GLN A 105 9.17 -0.63 -18.00
N THR A 106 9.60 -1.04 -16.80
CA THR A 106 10.73 -0.41 -16.13
C THR A 106 11.97 -0.96 -16.80
N GLU A 107 12.42 -0.24 -17.83
CA GLU A 107 13.76 -0.37 -18.39
C GLU A 107 14.76 -0.70 -17.27
N ALA A 108 15.58 -1.72 -17.49
CA ALA A 108 16.54 -2.16 -16.50
C ALA A 108 17.30 -0.95 -15.97
N ARG A 109 17.27 -0.75 -14.64
CA ARG A 109 17.95 0.37 -13.96
C ARG A 109 19.39 0.57 -14.47
N THR A 110 20.03 -0.53 -14.86
CA THR A 110 21.34 -0.58 -15.51
C THR A 110 21.43 0.25 -16.81
N GLU A 111 20.52 0.10 -17.77
CA GLU A 111 20.55 0.93 -19.00
C GLU A 111 20.31 2.40 -18.68
N ARG A 112 19.47 2.67 -17.68
CA ARG A 112 19.30 4.03 -17.19
C ARG A 112 20.59 4.62 -16.65
N ASP A 113 21.30 3.88 -15.81
CA ASP A 113 22.59 4.31 -15.26
C ASP A 113 23.66 4.46 -16.35
N ARG A 114 23.68 3.57 -17.36
CA ARG A 114 24.56 3.67 -18.55
C ARG A 114 24.33 4.96 -19.35
N ARG A 115 23.08 5.38 -19.56
CA ARG A 115 22.73 6.63 -20.27
C ARG A 115 23.23 7.91 -19.58
N TYR A 116 23.44 7.84 -18.26
CA TYR A 116 24.00 8.95 -17.47
C TYR A 116 25.49 8.77 -17.14
N GLY A 117 26.18 7.78 -17.72
CA GLY A 117 27.59 7.49 -17.44
C GLY A 117 27.85 7.05 -15.99
N ARG A 118 26.84 6.48 -15.31
CA ARG A 118 26.94 6.01 -13.91
C ARG A 118 27.39 4.57 -13.78
N ALA A 119 27.31 3.80 -14.86
CA ALA A 119 27.79 2.43 -14.91
C ALA A 119 29.30 2.41 -15.22
N TYR A 120 30.15 2.60 -14.21
CA TYR A 120 31.60 2.51 -14.36
C TYR A 120 32.26 1.75 -13.23
N ARG A 121 33.48 1.26 -13.49
CA ARG A 121 34.36 0.61 -12.52
C ARG A 121 35.75 1.23 -12.58
N LEU A 122 36.42 1.24 -11.44
CA LEU A 122 37.82 1.62 -11.32
C LEU A 122 38.64 0.35 -11.10
N LEU A 123 39.56 0.09 -11.99
CA LEU A 123 40.46 -1.06 -11.94
C LEU A 123 41.88 -0.55 -11.64
N PRO A 124 42.53 -1.05 -10.57
CA PRO A 124 43.91 -0.68 -10.27
C PRO A 124 44.86 -1.25 -11.33
N ARG A 125 45.94 -0.52 -11.59
CA ARG A 125 47.00 -0.90 -12.53
C ARG A 125 48.37 -0.58 -11.89
N GLU A 126 49.45 -1.17 -12.40
CA GLU A 126 50.79 -1.01 -11.79
C GLU A 126 51.24 0.46 -11.67
N ASN A 127 50.92 1.30 -12.66
CA ASN A 127 51.30 2.72 -12.71
C ASN A 127 50.08 3.66 -12.85
N GLY A 128 48.94 3.30 -12.25
CA GLY A 128 47.76 4.15 -12.22
C GLY A 128 46.43 3.40 -12.20
N LEU A 129 45.41 3.91 -12.89
CA LEU A 129 44.05 3.36 -12.90
C LEU A 129 43.50 3.18 -14.30
N THR A 130 42.57 2.25 -14.45
CA THR A 130 41.70 2.15 -15.62
C THR A 130 40.26 2.38 -15.20
N VAL A 131 39.59 3.35 -15.83
CA VAL A 131 38.14 3.52 -15.68
C VAL A 131 37.47 2.81 -16.85
N GLU A 132 36.67 1.80 -16.56
CA GLU A 132 35.80 1.17 -17.55
C GLU A 132 34.38 1.68 -17.35
N MET A 133 33.84 2.41 -18.32
CA MET A 133 32.49 2.94 -18.30
C MET A 133 31.64 2.27 -19.38
N GLU A 134 30.55 1.63 -18.96
CA GLU A 134 29.55 1.08 -19.86
C GLU A 134 28.56 2.18 -20.26
N LEU A 135 28.46 2.44 -21.56
CA LEU A 135 27.47 3.33 -22.15
C LEU A 135 26.24 2.55 -22.62
N ALA A 136 25.16 3.29 -22.85
CA ALA A 136 23.87 2.69 -23.15
C ALA A 136 23.90 1.87 -24.43
N ARG A 137 23.24 0.71 -24.40
CA ARG A 137 23.22 -0.24 -25.53
C ARG A 137 21.94 -0.15 -26.34
N THR A 138 20.86 0.24 -25.71
CA THR A 138 19.53 0.33 -26.33
C THR A 138 18.92 1.70 -26.11
N VAL A 139 18.20 2.18 -27.12
CA VAL A 139 17.36 3.37 -26.99
C VAL A 139 16.26 3.08 -25.96
N PRO A 140 15.92 4.02 -25.07
CA PRO A 140 14.84 3.86 -24.10
C PRO A 140 13.58 3.27 -24.74
N ASP A 141 12.95 2.31 -24.08
CA ASP A 141 11.71 1.73 -24.58
C ASP A 141 10.57 2.75 -24.48
N HIS A 142 10.07 3.20 -25.62
CA HIS A 142 9.05 4.22 -25.71
C HIS A 142 8.28 4.10 -27.02
N TRP A 143 6.95 4.31 -26.97
CA TRP A 143 6.07 4.16 -28.13
C TRP A 143 6.44 5.08 -29.31
N LEU A 144 7.06 6.24 -29.06
CA LEU A 144 7.54 7.15 -30.11
C LEU A 144 8.63 6.54 -30.99
N LYS A 145 9.45 5.63 -30.45
CA LYS A 145 10.51 4.96 -31.21
C LYS A 145 9.93 4.21 -32.41
N THR A 146 8.86 3.44 -32.19
CA THR A 146 8.15 2.71 -33.24
C THR A 146 7.51 3.66 -34.26
N ARG A 147 6.92 4.77 -33.78
CA ARG A 147 6.31 5.78 -34.66
C ARG A 147 7.32 6.50 -35.54
N LEU A 148 8.53 6.74 -35.03
CA LEU A 148 9.60 7.47 -35.72
C LEU A 148 10.53 6.55 -36.52
N GLY A 149 10.35 5.23 -36.45
CA GLY A 149 11.23 4.27 -37.13
C GLY A 149 12.66 4.23 -36.57
N VAL A 150 12.84 4.62 -35.30
CA VAL A 150 14.15 4.65 -34.65
C VAL A 150 14.58 3.21 -34.30
N ALA A 151 15.83 2.87 -34.64
CA ALA A 151 16.40 1.57 -34.35
C ALA A 151 16.49 1.30 -32.83
N ASP A 152 16.43 0.02 -32.45
CA ASP A 152 16.63 -0.41 -31.07
C ASP A 152 18.04 -0.16 -30.50
N PRO A 153 19.13 -0.52 -31.21
CA PRO A 153 20.47 -0.29 -30.69
C PRO A 153 20.75 1.21 -30.56
N MET A 154 21.29 1.61 -29.41
CA MET A 154 21.74 2.98 -29.17
C MET A 154 22.91 3.31 -30.11
N PRO A 155 22.88 4.44 -30.83
CA PRO A 155 24.02 4.94 -31.60
C PRO A 155 25.27 5.13 -30.71
N PRO A 156 26.47 5.08 -31.29
CA PRO A 156 27.69 5.35 -30.55
C PRO A 156 27.68 6.76 -29.98
N TYR A 157 28.15 6.91 -28.75
CA TYR A 157 28.38 8.21 -28.14
C TYR A 157 29.71 8.78 -28.63
N ARG A 158 29.75 10.09 -28.80
CA ARG A 158 31.02 10.82 -28.75
C ARG A 158 31.32 11.14 -27.29
N THR A 159 32.58 10.94 -26.90
CA THR A 159 33.01 11.07 -25.50
C THR A 159 34.22 11.95 -25.39
N GLN A 160 34.32 12.68 -24.29
CA GLN A 160 35.48 13.46 -23.90
C GLN A 160 35.77 13.23 -22.43
N ALA A 161 37.05 13.03 -22.09
CA ALA A 161 37.50 12.93 -20.71
C ALA A 161 38.49 14.06 -20.43
N THR A 162 38.26 14.82 -19.36
CA THR A 162 39.11 15.93 -18.94
C THR A 162 39.43 15.81 -17.46
N LEU A 163 40.67 16.10 -17.11
CA LEU A 163 41.11 16.10 -15.72
C LEU A 163 40.83 17.50 -15.14
N ALA A 164 39.88 17.61 -14.20
CA ALA A 164 39.55 18.87 -13.56
C ALA A 164 40.51 19.22 -12.41
N SER A 165 41.00 18.19 -11.73
CA SER A 165 42.09 18.26 -10.75
C SER A 165 42.82 16.92 -10.74
N PRO A 166 44.01 16.81 -10.13
CA PRO A 166 44.74 15.54 -10.06
C PRO A 166 43.91 14.36 -9.54
N THR A 167 42.90 14.62 -8.72
CA THR A 167 42.02 13.60 -8.13
C THR A 167 40.58 13.65 -8.64
N ARG A 168 40.27 14.43 -9.68
CA ARG A 168 38.91 14.55 -10.23
C ARG A 168 38.90 14.51 -11.76
N LEU A 169 38.22 13.49 -12.28
CA LEU A 169 38.01 13.28 -13.70
C LEU A 169 36.58 13.66 -14.10
N ILE A 170 36.44 14.42 -15.18
CA ILE A 170 35.16 14.74 -15.80
C ILE A 170 35.05 13.96 -17.10
N VAL A 171 34.00 13.16 -17.22
CA VAL A 171 33.65 12.42 -18.43
C VAL A 171 32.36 12.99 -18.99
N GLU A 172 32.41 13.48 -20.22
CA GLU A 172 31.27 13.97 -20.95
C GLU A 172 30.99 13.05 -22.14
N GLY A 173 29.72 12.83 -22.43
CA GLY A 173 29.30 12.08 -23.60
C GLY A 173 28.03 12.66 -24.21
N TRP A 174 27.97 12.68 -25.54
CA TRP A 174 26.83 13.20 -26.29
C TRP A 174 26.59 12.34 -27.54
N LEU A 175 25.35 12.38 -28.02
CA LEU A 175 24.96 11.72 -29.26
C LEU A 175 25.10 12.73 -30.41
N GLU A 176 25.75 12.33 -31.49
CA GLU A 176 25.81 13.14 -32.73
C GLU A 176 24.65 12.79 -33.68
N ASP A 177 24.05 11.61 -33.51
CA ASP A 177 22.93 11.15 -34.31
C ASP A 177 21.65 11.90 -33.96
N ARG A 178 21.25 12.81 -34.86
CA ARG A 178 20.06 13.64 -34.73
C ARG A 178 18.75 12.87 -34.94
N SER A 179 18.79 11.62 -35.37
CA SER A 179 17.58 10.79 -35.46
C SER A 179 16.90 10.58 -34.10
N LEU A 180 17.65 10.78 -33.01
CA LEU A 180 17.17 10.65 -31.63
C LEU A 180 16.70 11.98 -31.01
N ASP A 181 16.90 13.12 -31.68
CA ASP A 181 16.48 14.44 -31.21
C ASP A 181 14.99 14.50 -30.81
N PRO A 182 14.04 13.88 -31.54
CA PRO A 182 12.63 13.90 -31.15
C PRO A 182 12.33 13.10 -29.87
N LEU A 183 13.22 12.20 -29.46
CA LEU A 183 13.08 11.41 -28.24
C LEU A 183 13.73 12.10 -27.04
N ILE A 184 14.76 12.91 -27.27
CA ILE A 184 15.48 13.65 -26.23
C ILE A 184 14.53 14.62 -25.52
N GLY A 185 14.49 14.56 -24.20
CA GLY A 185 13.64 15.43 -23.37
C GLY A 185 12.15 15.07 -23.34
N VAL A 186 11.67 14.29 -24.31
CA VAL A 186 10.31 13.71 -24.32
C VAL A 186 10.29 12.40 -23.55
N VAL A 187 11.28 11.54 -23.79
CA VAL A 187 11.40 10.27 -23.11
C VAL A 187 12.08 10.46 -21.76
N GLY A 188 11.47 9.93 -20.71
CA GLY A 188 12.03 9.97 -19.37
C GLY A 188 13.42 9.34 -19.34
N ALA A 189 14.34 10.00 -18.63
CA ALA A 189 15.70 9.51 -18.43
C ALA A 189 16.58 9.41 -19.69
N PHE A 190 16.29 10.19 -20.74
CA PHE A 190 17.09 10.23 -21.97
C PHE A 190 17.67 11.63 -22.24
N PRO A 191 18.87 11.92 -21.70
CA PRO A 191 19.51 13.23 -21.89
C PRO A 191 20.24 13.33 -23.25
N PRO A 192 20.35 14.53 -23.85
CA PRO A 192 21.14 14.74 -25.08
C PRO A 192 22.64 14.55 -24.84
N ARG A 193 23.07 14.91 -23.62
CA ARG A 193 24.44 14.84 -23.15
C ARG A 193 24.44 14.44 -21.68
N PHE A 194 25.44 13.70 -21.26
CA PHE A 194 25.72 13.49 -19.85
C PHE A 194 27.08 14.08 -19.50
N ARG A 195 27.20 14.52 -18.24
CA ARG A 195 28.46 14.91 -17.62
C ARG A 195 28.57 14.14 -16.31
N ARG A 196 29.67 13.43 -16.13
CA ARG A 196 29.95 12.64 -14.94
C ARG A 196 31.27 13.06 -14.34
N GLU A 197 31.25 13.38 -13.05
CA GLU A 197 32.45 13.62 -12.26
C GLU A 197 32.77 12.34 -11.49
N ILE A 198 34.03 11.92 -11.57
CA ILE A 198 34.57 10.72 -10.92
C ILE A 198 35.71 11.18 -10.03
N ASP A 199 35.55 10.98 -8.72
CA ASP A 199 36.63 11.18 -7.77
C ASP A 199 37.59 9.99 -7.85
N LEU A 200 38.88 10.28 -7.98
CA LEU A 200 39.95 9.32 -8.15
C LEU A 200 40.67 9.07 -6.81
N PRO A 201 41.08 7.82 -6.52
CA PRO A 201 41.74 7.49 -5.27
C PRO A 201 43.19 7.98 -5.19
N CYS A 202 43.83 8.29 -6.32
CA CYS A 202 45.18 8.83 -6.38
C CYS A 202 45.29 9.98 -7.40
N PRO A 203 46.34 10.81 -7.31
CA PRO A 203 46.63 11.84 -8.29
C PRO A 203 47.01 11.23 -9.65
N VAL A 204 46.41 11.72 -10.71
CA VAL A 204 46.67 11.32 -12.11
C VAL A 204 47.20 12.52 -12.88
N ARG A 205 48.13 12.29 -13.81
CA ARG A 205 48.70 13.32 -14.69
C ARG A 205 48.17 13.25 -16.11
N ASN A 206 47.94 12.04 -16.60
CA ASN A 206 47.59 11.81 -17.98
C ASN A 206 46.32 10.97 -18.10
N VAL A 207 45.50 11.28 -19.11
CA VAL A 207 44.25 10.58 -19.40
C VAL A 207 44.25 10.21 -20.87
N GLN A 208 44.26 8.91 -21.14
CA GLN A 208 44.04 8.38 -22.48
C GLN A 208 42.65 7.78 -22.56
N SER A 209 41.91 8.07 -23.63
CA SER A 209 40.56 7.55 -23.82
C SER A 209 40.48 6.66 -25.05
N ARG A 210 39.78 5.52 -24.92
CA ARG A 210 39.49 4.60 -26.01
C ARG A 210 38.04 4.17 -25.91
N TYR A 211 37.25 4.53 -26.92
CA TYR A 211 35.87 4.08 -27.01
C TYR A 211 35.76 2.85 -27.91
N ARG A 212 35.22 1.77 -27.37
CA ARG A 212 34.92 0.55 -28.11
C ARG A 212 33.45 0.54 -28.49
N ALA A 213 33.19 0.81 -29.77
CA ALA A 213 31.82 0.92 -30.26
C ALA A 213 31.07 -0.42 -30.17
N SER A 214 31.71 -1.57 -30.37
CA SER A 214 31.03 -2.88 -30.45
C SER A 214 30.28 -3.29 -29.17
N ASP A 215 30.84 -3.01 -27.99
CA ASP A 215 30.27 -3.35 -26.68
C ASP A 215 29.79 -2.11 -25.88
N ARG A 216 29.93 -0.92 -26.48
CA ARG A 216 29.59 0.39 -25.92
C ARG A 216 30.37 0.68 -24.64
N VAL A 217 31.64 0.30 -24.58
CA VAL A 217 32.52 0.53 -23.44
C VAL A 217 33.50 1.66 -23.73
N LEU A 218 33.58 2.63 -22.82
CA LEU A 218 34.61 3.65 -22.78
C LEU A 218 35.68 3.23 -21.77
N GLU A 219 36.89 2.99 -22.25
CA GLU A 219 38.07 2.71 -21.43
C GLU A 219 38.89 4.00 -21.29
N LEU A 220 39.16 4.42 -20.06
CA LEU A 220 40.05 5.54 -19.76
C LEU A 220 41.26 5.01 -19.01
N THR A 221 42.45 5.13 -19.60
CA THR A 221 43.71 4.80 -18.93
C THR A 221 44.25 6.06 -18.28
N LEU A 222 44.47 5.98 -16.97
CA LEU A 222 44.91 7.06 -16.10
C LEU A 222 46.32 6.74 -15.61
N GLU A 223 47.29 7.59 -15.89
CA GLU A 223 48.70 7.42 -15.49
C GLU A 223 49.05 8.43 -14.39
N GLU A 224 49.77 7.97 -13.36
CA GLU A 224 50.23 8.79 -12.22
C GLU A 224 51.39 9.76 -12.54
#